data_AF-A0A1E5CEE8-F1
#
_entry.id   AF-A0A1E5CEE8-F1
#
_cell.length_a   1.000
_cell.length_b   1.000
_cell.length_c   1.000
_cell.angle_alpha   90.00
_cell.angle_beta   90.00
_cell.angle_gamma   90.00
#
_symmetry.space_group_name_H-M   'P 1'
#
loop_
_entity.id
_entity.type
_entity.pdbx_description
1 polymer ?
#
loop_
_entity_poly.entity_id
_entity_poly.type
_entity_poly.pdbx_seq_one_letter_code
_entity_poly.pdbx_strand_id
1 'polypeptide(L)'
;MYDTMATQTPTTSKLSVQCQLKKMATLSPSEQNKHAFLDLINDYMFSTNQFDLFEKIVSYRTNEIAKALPSNQPRGNLFTTLTCDTAKSISGITPFRNLPEIFLSIERIALAFYGDILGCWAAFKVSQLISEAENHLVKHSSMPRGKLHTAPDNDRYRYEVVTDIRDDQRLFLTNYSPVPMKLSLANVLINLETFVKQQHWYEMLYYLDVSSYGEHFILYQENDNSPPLLLSTALIQRWQHRDNWLTFDPFFQTESWTLIASNEKIQTLERSGIFHKPLKNKLNLGSVAAFDYSLLQTITQKRSVCEIIRMAIGGPREKLNHILYLTLKYLTAKLADIGLEAAYTIVEQPSILAFYGSVNNDSKGTLPYVSICQQKVEGTDLTTYQGIVFTGPMSQAFEHCSFRDYNKRIIKMRRQARTAENA
;
A
#
# COMPACT_ATOMS: atom_id res chain seq x y z
N MET A 1 25.73 -64.75 -18.22
CA MET A 1 24.59 -64.85 -17.28
C MET A 1 24.51 -63.51 -16.58
N TYR A 2 23.85 -62.52 -17.18
CA TYR A 2 22.40 -62.23 -17.15
C TYR A 2 21.87 -61.87 -15.75
N ASP A 3 21.33 -60.64 -15.69
CA ASP A 3 20.30 -60.10 -14.79
C ASP A 3 20.67 -59.90 -13.30
N THR A 4 20.30 -58.81 -12.62
CA THR A 4 19.16 -57.89 -12.85
C THR A 4 19.47 -56.49 -12.31
N MET A 5 19.29 -55.47 -13.14
CA MET A 5 19.09 -54.09 -12.69
C MET A 5 17.65 -53.95 -12.17
N ALA A 6 17.48 -53.57 -10.92
CA ALA A 6 16.21 -53.09 -10.40
C ALA A 6 16.14 -51.57 -10.57
N THR A 7 15.73 -51.13 -11.76
CA THR A 7 15.18 -49.79 -11.99
C THR A 7 13.90 -49.64 -11.20
N GLN A 8 13.93 -48.88 -10.10
CA GLN A 8 12.72 -48.35 -9.49
C GLN A 8 12.23 -47.16 -10.33
N THR A 9 11.14 -47.39 -11.05
CA THR A 9 10.32 -46.37 -11.69
C THR A 9 9.63 -45.48 -10.66
N PRO A 10 9.60 -44.15 -10.83
CA PRO A 10 8.54 -43.32 -10.28
C PRO A 10 7.40 -43.27 -11.31
N THR A 11 6.43 -44.16 -11.14
CA THR A 11 5.14 -44.12 -11.83
C THR A 11 4.20 -43.14 -11.13
N THR A 12 4.16 -41.90 -11.61
CA THR A 12 2.98 -41.02 -11.55
C THR A 12 2.98 -40.17 -12.83
N SER A 13 2.03 -40.43 -13.73
CA SER A 13 1.86 -39.60 -14.93
C SER A 13 1.38 -38.22 -14.50
N LYS A 14 2.29 -37.23 -14.50
CA LYS A 14 1.89 -35.82 -14.39
C LYS A 14 1.09 -35.48 -15.65
N LEU A 15 -0.23 -35.33 -15.50
CA LEU A 15 -1.08 -34.76 -16.54
C LEU A 15 -0.48 -33.41 -16.98
N SER A 16 -0.55 -33.09 -18.27
CA SER A 16 -0.12 -31.76 -18.73
C SER A 16 -0.90 -30.66 -17.98
N VAL A 17 -0.25 -29.54 -17.68
CA VAL A 17 -0.86 -28.38 -16.99
C VAL A 17 -2.19 -27.99 -17.66
N GLN A 18 -2.26 -28.07 -18.99
CA GLN A 18 -3.47 -27.79 -19.76
C GLN A 18 -4.64 -28.75 -19.45
N CYS A 19 -4.36 -30.03 -19.20
CA CYS A 19 -5.37 -30.99 -18.75
C CYS A 19 -5.84 -30.69 -17.32
N GLN A 20 -4.93 -30.27 -16.44
CA GLN A 20 -5.26 -29.89 -15.07
C GLN A 20 -6.12 -28.61 -15.02
N LEU A 21 -5.80 -27.60 -15.83
CA LEU A 21 -6.60 -26.38 -15.96
C LEU A 21 -8.02 -26.67 -16.48
N LYS A 22 -8.17 -27.57 -17.47
CA LYS A 22 -9.49 -27.99 -17.96
C LYS A 22 -10.34 -28.62 -16.86
N LYS A 23 -9.73 -29.42 -15.97
CA LYS A 23 -10.44 -29.98 -14.79
C LYS A 23 -10.79 -28.89 -13.77
N MET A 24 -9.88 -27.94 -13.52
CA MET A 24 -10.15 -26.84 -12.59
C MET A 24 -11.28 -25.92 -13.04
N ALA A 25 -11.42 -25.70 -14.34
CA ALA A 25 -12.47 -24.85 -14.90
C ALA A 25 -13.92 -25.33 -14.59
N THR A 26 -14.10 -26.59 -14.18
CA THR A 26 -15.41 -27.13 -13.79
C THR A 26 -15.66 -27.12 -12.28
N LEU A 27 -14.66 -26.73 -11.47
CA LEU A 27 -14.75 -26.75 -10.01
C LEU A 27 -15.36 -25.46 -9.46
N SER A 28 -15.93 -25.55 -8.26
CA SER A 28 -16.37 -24.38 -7.50
C SER A 28 -15.18 -23.64 -6.86
N PRO A 29 -15.29 -22.32 -6.62
CA PRO A 29 -14.20 -21.49 -6.09
C PRO A 29 -14.01 -21.64 -4.57
N SER A 30 -13.82 -22.88 -4.10
CA SER A 30 -13.44 -23.15 -2.71
C SER A 30 -12.01 -22.69 -2.42
N GLU A 31 -11.69 -22.41 -1.16
CA GLU A 31 -10.32 -22.03 -0.77
C GLU A 31 -9.30 -23.10 -1.16
N GLN A 32 -9.64 -24.39 -1.05
CA GLN A 32 -8.76 -25.47 -1.49
C GLN A 32 -8.48 -25.42 -3.00
N ASN A 33 -9.52 -25.20 -3.81
CA ASN A 33 -9.38 -25.15 -5.27
C ASN A 33 -8.61 -23.89 -5.72
N LYS A 34 -8.84 -22.77 -5.03
CA LYS A 34 -8.07 -21.53 -5.20
C LYS A 34 -6.58 -21.75 -5.01
N HIS A 35 -6.19 -22.34 -3.88
CA HIS A 35 -4.77 -22.65 -3.59
C HIS A 35 -4.19 -23.60 -4.63
N ALA A 36 -4.89 -24.70 -4.95
CA ALA A 36 -4.44 -25.65 -5.96
C ALA A 36 -4.22 -24.99 -7.34
N PHE A 37 -5.07 -24.02 -7.70
CA PHE A 37 -4.91 -23.26 -8.94
C PHE A 37 -3.68 -22.33 -8.92
N LEU A 38 -3.39 -21.68 -7.79
CA LEU A 38 -2.16 -20.89 -7.64
C LEU A 38 -0.91 -21.77 -7.74
N ASP A 39 -0.92 -22.94 -7.12
CA ASP A 39 0.18 -23.92 -7.22
C ASP A 39 0.39 -24.36 -8.68
N LEU A 40 -0.70 -24.59 -9.42
CA LEU A 40 -0.63 -24.95 -10.83
C LEU A 40 -0.06 -23.82 -11.70
N ILE A 41 -0.39 -22.57 -11.42
CA ILE A 41 0.22 -21.41 -12.08
C ILE A 41 1.72 -21.37 -11.77
N ASN A 42 2.10 -21.59 -10.51
CA ASN A 42 3.50 -21.58 -10.09
C ASN A 42 4.30 -22.66 -10.84
N ASP A 43 3.79 -23.90 -10.88
CA ASP A 43 4.39 -25.01 -11.62
C ASP A 43 4.52 -24.70 -13.12
N TYR A 44 3.51 -24.06 -13.71
CA TYR A 44 3.56 -23.61 -15.09
C TYR A 44 4.67 -22.57 -15.32
N MET A 45 4.77 -21.55 -14.47
CA MET A 45 5.80 -20.51 -14.57
C MET A 45 7.20 -21.12 -14.51
N PHE A 46 7.45 -22.02 -13.55
CA PHE A 46 8.75 -22.68 -13.41
C PHE A 46 9.09 -23.63 -14.57
N SER A 47 8.10 -24.37 -15.09
CA SER A 47 8.33 -25.31 -16.21
C SER A 47 8.49 -24.62 -17.57
N THR A 48 8.01 -23.38 -17.72
CA THR A 48 8.02 -22.65 -19.01
C THR A 48 8.82 -21.36 -19.01
N ASN A 49 9.40 -20.97 -17.86
CA ASN A 49 10.13 -19.72 -17.65
C ASN A 49 9.27 -18.47 -17.95
N GLN A 50 7.96 -18.53 -17.69
CA GLN A 50 6.98 -17.44 -17.93
C GLN A 50 6.62 -16.71 -16.64
N PHE A 51 7.60 -16.18 -15.91
CA PHE A 51 7.39 -15.51 -14.62
C PHE A 51 6.61 -14.18 -14.73
N ASP A 52 6.52 -13.62 -15.94
CA ASP A 52 5.81 -12.39 -16.30
C ASP A 52 4.38 -12.67 -16.84
N LEU A 53 3.85 -13.88 -16.65
CA LEU A 53 2.54 -14.28 -17.20
C LEU A 53 1.40 -13.31 -16.85
N PHE A 54 1.30 -12.91 -15.58
CA PHE A 54 0.24 -11.99 -15.16
C PHE A 54 0.40 -10.62 -15.83
N GLU A 55 1.62 -10.11 -15.88
CA GLU A 55 1.93 -8.83 -16.53
C GLU A 55 1.56 -8.87 -18.01
N LYS A 56 1.88 -9.96 -18.72
CA LYS A 56 1.49 -10.17 -20.12
C LYS A 56 -0.02 -10.17 -20.32
N ILE A 57 -0.78 -10.90 -19.49
CA ILE A 57 -2.25 -10.95 -19.57
C ILE A 57 -2.84 -9.56 -19.32
N VAL A 58 -2.46 -8.92 -18.21
CA VAL A 58 -2.96 -7.62 -17.79
C VAL A 58 -2.63 -6.56 -18.84
N SER A 59 -1.38 -6.49 -19.31
CA SER A 59 -0.95 -5.49 -20.29
C SER A 59 -1.65 -5.67 -21.63
N TYR A 60 -1.87 -6.91 -22.07
CA TYR A 60 -2.63 -7.18 -23.30
C TYR A 60 -4.08 -6.72 -23.15
N ARG A 61 -4.76 -7.10 -22.05
CA ARG A 61 -6.16 -6.75 -21.82
C ARG A 61 -6.37 -5.27 -21.63
N THR A 62 -5.53 -4.60 -20.85
CA THR A 62 -5.60 -3.15 -20.68
C THR A 62 -5.50 -2.43 -22.03
N ASN A 63 -4.59 -2.86 -22.91
CA ASN A 63 -4.46 -2.26 -24.25
C ASN A 63 -5.64 -2.58 -25.17
N GLU A 64 -6.18 -3.80 -25.11
CA GLU A 64 -7.33 -4.21 -25.91
C GLU A 64 -8.60 -3.47 -25.49
N ILE A 65 -8.85 -3.38 -24.18
CA ILE A 65 -9.99 -2.67 -23.60
C ILE A 65 -9.86 -1.16 -23.87
N ALA A 66 -8.68 -0.57 -23.68
CA ALA A 66 -8.46 0.85 -23.96
C ALA A 66 -8.75 1.24 -25.42
N LYS A 67 -8.56 0.33 -26.38
CA LYS A 67 -8.91 0.54 -27.80
C LYS A 67 -10.40 0.38 -28.07
N ALA A 68 -11.10 -0.42 -27.26
CA ALA A 68 -12.53 -0.65 -27.36
C ALA A 68 -13.37 0.41 -26.59
N LEU A 69 -12.76 1.11 -25.64
CA LEU A 69 -13.42 2.18 -24.87
C LEU A 69 -13.64 3.43 -25.74
N PRO A 70 -14.79 4.11 -25.58
CA PRO A 70 -15.04 5.41 -26.20
C PRO A 70 -13.98 6.44 -25.81
N SER A 71 -13.54 7.27 -26.76
CA SER A 71 -12.50 8.30 -26.53
C SER A 71 -12.85 9.34 -25.47
N ASN A 72 -14.13 9.49 -25.14
CA ASN A 72 -14.65 10.43 -24.15
C ASN A 72 -14.83 9.81 -22.76
N GLN A 73 -14.55 8.52 -22.58
CA GLN A 73 -14.65 7.89 -21.27
C GLN A 73 -13.36 8.12 -20.47
N PRO A 74 -13.46 8.66 -19.24
CA PRO A 74 -12.30 8.85 -18.38
C PRO A 74 -11.59 7.53 -18.11
N ARG A 75 -10.26 7.56 -18.09
CA ARG A 75 -9.41 6.39 -17.80
C ARG A 75 -9.17 6.36 -16.30
N GLY A 76 -9.81 5.41 -15.62
CA GLY A 76 -9.54 5.14 -14.22
C GLY A 76 -8.27 4.30 -14.02
N ASN A 77 -8.08 3.83 -12.79
CA ASN A 77 -7.01 2.89 -12.42
C ASN A 77 -7.18 1.51 -13.12
N LEU A 78 -6.20 0.63 -12.96
CA LEU A 78 -6.20 -0.72 -13.54
C LEU A 78 -7.45 -1.52 -13.17
N PHE A 79 -7.91 -1.42 -11.91
CA PHE A 79 -9.11 -2.12 -11.46
C PHE A 79 -10.33 -1.70 -12.26
N THR A 80 -10.65 -0.40 -12.24
CA THR A 80 -11.81 0.14 -12.97
C THR A 80 -11.73 -0.13 -14.47
N THR A 81 -10.52 -0.09 -15.05
CA THR A 81 -10.29 -0.44 -16.46
C THR A 81 -10.61 -1.90 -16.76
N LEU A 82 -10.17 -2.84 -15.92
CA LEU A 82 -10.33 -4.28 -16.15
C LEU A 82 -11.64 -4.86 -15.62
N THR A 83 -12.45 -4.09 -14.89
CA THR A 83 -13.76 -4.54 -14.38
C THR A 83 -14.95 -3.80 -14.98
N CYS A 84 -14.75 -2.88 -15.92
CA CYS A 84 -15.83 -2.17 -16.61
C CYS A 84 -16.64 -3.12 -17.53
N ASP A 85 -17.80 -2.68 -18.02
CA ASP A 85 -18.68 -3.53 -18.84
C ASP A 85 -18.03 -3.94 -20.16
N THR A 86 -17.22 -3.06 -20.77
CA THR A 86 -16.39 -3.41 -21.94
C THR A 86 -15.38 -4.49 -21.59
N ALA A 87 -14.76 -4.43 -20.41
CA ALA A 87 -13.82 -5.46 -19.97
C ALA A 87 -14.50 -6.82 -19.76
N LYS A 88 -15.75 -6.84 -19.26
CA LYS A 88 -16.52 -8.08 -19.05
C LYS A 88 -16.90 -8.79 -20.36
N SER A 89 -17.06 -8.06 -21.46
CA SER A 89 -17.36 -8.65 -22.78
C SER A 89 -16.11 -9.18 -23.50
N ILE A 90 -14.92 -8.84 -23.01
CA ILE A 90 -13.62 -9.19 -23.61
C ILE A 90 -12.89 -10.24 -22.77
N SER A 91 -12.69 -9.97 -21.47
CA SER A 91 -11.84 -10.75 -20.57
C SER A 91 -12.39 -12.16 -20.37
N GLY A 92 -11.54 -13.17 -20.52
CA GLY A 92 -11.93 -14.58 -20.46
C GLY A 92 -12.79 -15.06 -21.62
N ILE A 93 -13.16 -14.20 -22.59
CA ILE A 93 -14.03 -14.53 -23.72
C ILE A 93 -13.21 -14.55 -25.01
N THR A 94 -12.59 -13.43 -25.37
CA THR A 94 -11.85 -13.29 -26.62
C THR A 94 -10.46 -13.91 -26.52
N PRO A 95 -10.00 -14.68 -27.53
CA PRO A 95 -8.64 -15.23 -27.53
C PRO A 95 -7.55 -14.17 -27.65
N PHE A 96 -6.40 -14.45 -27.04
CA PHE A 96 -5.19 -13.67 -27.25
C PHE A 96 -4.61 -13.95 -28.64
N ARG A 97 -4.25 -12.92 -29.42
CA ARG A 97 -3.69 -13.11 -30.77
C ARG A 97 -2.25 -13.64 -30.77
N ASN A 98 -1.44 -13.18 -29.81
CA ASN A 98 0.01 -13.44 -29.77
C ASN A 98 0.49 -13.95 -28.39
N LEU A 99 -0.42 -14.49 -27.57
CA LEU A 99 -0.07 -15.10 -26.28
C LEU A 99 -0.48 -16.57 -26.27
N PRO A 100 0.16 -17.42 -25.44
CA PRO A 100 -0.18 -18.83 -25.33
C PRO A 100 -1.66 -19.05 -25.00
N GLU A 101 -2.30 -20.04 -25.63
CA GLU A 101 -3.72 -20.37 -25.41
C GLU A 101 -4.04 -20.66 -23.93
N ILE A 102 -3.07 -21.20 -23.20
CA ILE A 102 -3.19 -21.48 -21.77
C ILE A 102 -3.45 -20.22 -20.93
N PHE A 103 -3.04 -19.03 -21.40
CA PHE A 103 -3.27 -17.76 -20.70
C PHE A 103 -4.77 -17.45 -20.65
N LEU A 104 -5.53 -17.78 -21.70
CA LEU A 104 -6.99 -17.63 -21.70
C LEU A 104 -7.66 -18.57 -20.70
N SER A 105 -7.12 -19.79 -20.56
CA SER A 105 -7.62 -20.75 -19.57
C SER A 105 -7.35 -20.25 -18.14
N ILE A 106 -6.16 -19.70 -17.89
CA ILE A 106 -5.80 -19.10 -16.61
C ILE A 106 -6.70 -17.89 -16.32
N GLU A 107 -6.90 -17.00 -17.28
CA GLU A 107 -7.78 -15.84 -17.12
C GLU A 107 -9.22 -16.25 -16.77
N ARG A 108 -9.80 -17.24 -17.48
CA ARG A 108 -11.14 -17.75 -17.19
C ARG A 108 -11.29 -18.27 -15.77
N ILE A 109 -10.32 -19.06 -15.30
CA ILE A 109 -10.35 -19.61 -13.94
C ILE A 109 -10.11 -18.50 -12.92
N ALA A 110 -9.23 -17.54 -13.22
CA ALA A 110 -9.01 -16.36 -12.37
C ALA A 110 -10.29 -15.55 -12.17
N LEU A 111 -11.04 -15.27 -13.24
CA LEU A 111 -12.35 -14.60 -13.17
C LEU A 111 -13.34 -15.41 -12.31
N ALA A 112 -13.41 -16.73 -12.52
CA ALA A 112 -14.33 -17.60 -11.78
C ALA A 112 -13.98 -17.72 -10.28
N PHE A 113 -12.69 -17.72 -9.95
CA PHE A 113 -12.22 -18.00 -8.59
C PHE A 113 -12.00 -16.73 -7.77
N TYR A 114 -11.52 -15.65 -8.38
CA TYR A 114 -11.11 -14.42 -7.70
C TYR A 114 -11.93 -13.20 -8.13
N GLY A 115 -12.85 -13.35 -9.07
CA GLY A 115 -13.66 -12.27 -9.61
C GLY A 115 -12.96 -11.51 -10.75
N ASP A 116 -11.65 -11.34 -10.65
CA ASP A 116 -10.84 -10.67 -11.67
C ASP A 116 -9.39 -11.20 -11.73
N ILE A 117 -8.67 -10.88 -12.80
CA ILE A 117 -7.27 -11.32 -13.00
C ILE A 117 -6.28 -10.64 -12.04
N LEU A 118 -6.55 -9.41 -11.62
CA LEU A 118 -5.69 -8.66 -10.71
C LEU A 118 -5.79 -9.22 -9.28
N GLY A 119 -7.00 -9.57 -8.84
CA GLY A 119 -7.27 -10.26 -7.57
C GLY A 119 -6.58 -11.62 -7.52
N CYS A 120 -6.60 -12.37 -8.63
CA CYS A 120 -5.83 -13.61 -8.77
C CYS A 120 -4.32 -13.37 -8.68
N TRP A 121 -3.79 -12.35 -9.37
CA TRP A 121 -2.36 -12.00 -9.32
C TRP A 121 -1.92 -11.61 -7.89
N ALA A 122 -2.72 -10.79 -7.19
CA ALA A 122 -2.44 -10.43 -5.81
C ALA A 122 -2.46 -11.66 -4.89
N ALA A 123 -3.44 -12.55 -5.03
CA ALA A 123 -3.52 -13.80 -4.28
C ALA A 123 -2.31 -14.72 -4.56
N PHE A 124 -1.87 -14.79 -5.82
CA PHE A 124 -0.67 -15.51 -6.21
C PHE A 124 0.57 -14.96 -5.50
N LYS A 125 0.75 -13.63 -5.48
CA LYS A 125 1.87 -12.99 -4.78
C LYS A 125 1.84 -13.25 -3.27
N VAL A 126 0.66 -13.22 -2.64
CA VAL A 126 0.51 -13.60 -1.23
C VAL A 126 0.95 -15.04 -0.99
N SER A 127 0.51 -15.98 -1.85
CA SER A 127 0.91 -17.40 -1.75
C SER A 127 2.43 -17.57 -1.87
N GLN A 128 3.07 -16.89 -2.83
CA GLN A 128 4.53 -16.92 -2.99
C GLN A 128 5.26 -16.44 -1.73
N LEU A 129 4.82 -15.32 -1.13
CA LEU A 129 5.43 -14.78 0.09
C LEU A 129 5.28 -15.72 1.29
N ILE A 130 4.10 -16.32 1.46
CA ILE A 130 3.86 -17.27 2.55
C ILE A 130 4.75 -18.51 2.36
N SER A 131 4.80 -19.05 1.14
CA SER A 131 5.67 -20.19 0.82
C SER A 131 7.16 -19.88 1.08
N GLU A 132 7.62 -18.68 0.71
CA GLU A 132 8.98 -18.23 1.00
C GLU A 132 9.25 -18.17 2.51
N ALA A 133 8.33 -17.61 3.28
CA ALA A 133 8.44 -17.54 4.74
C ALA A 133 8.47 -18.93 5.39
N GLU A 134 7.60 -19.85 4.96
CA GLU A 134 7.58 -21.24 5.45
C GLU A 134 8.89 -21.95 5.14
N ASN A 135 9.40 -21.83 3.92
CA ASN A 135 10.68 -22.40 3.51
C ASN A 135 11.85 -21.84 4.33
N HIS A 136 11.82 -20.56 4.67
CA HIS A 136 12.82 -19.95 5.54
C HIS A 136 12.77 -20.54 6.96
N LEU A 137 11.58 -20.72 7.53
CA LEU A 137 11.42 -21.31 8.87
C LEU A 137 11.88 -22.77 8.92
N VAL A 138 11.58 -23.57 7.89
CA VAL A 138 12.02 -24.98 7.81
C VAL A 138 13.56 -25.06 7.81
N LYS A 139 14.22 -24.18 7.04
CA LYS A 139 15.69 -24.13 6.95
C LYS A 139 16.37 -23.70 8.26
N HIS A 140 15.70 -22.90 9.09
CA HIS A 140 16.25 -22.32 10.33
C HIS A 140 15.63 -22.90 11.61
N SER A 141 15.25 -24.18 11.56
CA SER A 141 14.62 -24.97 12.63
C SER A 141 14.94 -24.57 14.08
N SER A 142 14.01 -23.85 14.74
CA SER A 142 13.69 -23.95 16.18
C SER A 142 12.71 -22.85 16.63
N MET A 143 11.60 -22.62 15.90
CA MET A 143 10.55 -21.71 16.37
C MET A 143 9.18 -22.39 16.28
N PRO A 144 8.39 -22.40 17.37
CA PRO A 144 7.04 -22.93 17.32
C PRO A 144 6.21 -22.11 16.34
N ARG A 145 5.43 -22.79 15.49
CA ARG A 145 4.37 -22.14 14.69
C ARG A 145 3.45 -21.39 15.66
N GLY A 146 3.43 -20.06 15.58
CA GLY A 146 2.52 -19.25 16.37
C GLY A 146 1.08 -19.58 15.96
N LYS A 147 0.18 -19.74 16.94
CA LYS A 147 -1.25 -19.67 16.62
C LYS A 147 -1.54 -18.25 16.13
N LEU A 148 -2.48 -18.09 15.20
CA LEU A 148 -3.03 -16.78 14.84
C LEU A 148 -3.71 -16.20 16.08
N HIS A 149 -2.95 -15.48 16.90
CA HIS A 149 -3.43 -14.98 18.17
C HIS A 149 -4.02 -13.59 17.97
N THR A 150 -5.27 -13.43 18.40
CA THR A 150 -5.80 -12.14 18.82
C THR A 150 -4.90 -11.64 19.94
N ALA A 151 -4.15 -10.57 19.70
CA ALA A 151 -3.19 -10.06 20.66
C ALA A 151 -3.85 -9.82 22.03
N PRO A 152 -3.22 -10.22 23.15
CA PRO A 152 -3.76 -9.99 24.48
C PRO A 152 -4.01 -8.49 24.72
N ASP A 153 -4.99 -8.17 25.56
CA ASP A 153 -5.40 -6.80 25.96
C ASP A 153 -4.31 -5.99 26.71
N ASN A 154 -3.09 -6.50 26.78
CA ASN A 154 -1.97 -5.74 27.31
C ASN A 154 -1.43 -4.80 26.23
N ASP A 155 -1.53 -3.49 26.49
CA ASP A 155 -1.06 -2.34 25.71
C ASP A 155 0.48 -2.30 25.47
N ARG A 156 1.11 -3.43 25.15
CA ARG A 156 2.56 -3.53 24.87
C ARG A 156 2.89 -3.14 23.43
N TYR A 157 2.44 -1.96 23.04
CA TYR A 157 2.77 -1.37 21.76
C TYR A 157 4.21 -0.86 21.77
N ARG A 158 4.96 -1.22 20.73
CA ARG A 158 6.31 -0.73 20.48
C ARG A 158 6.38 -0.11 19.09
N TYR A 159 7.23 0.88 18.95
CA TYR A 159 7.46 1.55 17.70
C TYR A 159 8.92 1.94 17.55
N GLU A 160 9.39 1.96 16.31
CA GLU A 160 10.76 2.33 15.98
C GLU A 160 10.86 2.72 14.49
N VAL A 161 12.01 3.26 14.12
CA VAL A 161 12.40 3.45 12.72
C VAL A 161 13.54 2.47 12.43
N VAL A 162 13.35 1.63 11.43
CA VAL A 162 14.33 0.67 10.94
C VAL A 162 14.94 1.22 9.66
N THR A 163 16.26 1.38 9.61
CA THR A 163 16.97 2.07 8.52
C THR A 163 16.88 1.36 7.16
N ASP A 164 17.00 0.02 7.14
CA ASP A 164 16.66 -0.79 5.96
C ASP A 164 15.97 -2.07 6.42
N ILE A 165 14.67 -2.21 6.14
CA ILE A 165 13.88 -3.38 6.56
C ILE A 165 14.32 -4.68 5.87
N ARG A 166 15.07 -4.59 4.76
CA ARG A 166 15.62 -5.76 4.06
C ARG A 166 16.64 -6.50 4.92
N ASP A 167 17.39 -5.76 5.73
CA ASP A 167 18.49 -6.29 6.53
C ASP A 167 18.00 -6.79 7.91
N ASP A 168 16.76 -6.46 8.29
CA ASP A 168 16.16 -6.88 9.55
C ASP A 168 15.82 -8.38 9.54
N GLN A 169 16.49 -9.13 10.43
CA GLN A 169 16.33 -10.59 10.56
C GLN A 169 15.27 -11.00 11.58
N ARG A 170 14.68 -10.04 12.32
CA ARG A 170 13.61 -10.34 13.28
C ARG A 170 12.40 -10.87 12.53
N LEU A 171 11.73 -11.84 13.16
CA LEU A 171 10.51 -12.42 12.64
C LEU A 171 9.30 -11.69 13.21
N PHE A 172 8.30 -11.47 12.38
CA PHE A 172 7.04 -10.84 12.74
C PHE A 172 5.88 -11.71 12.25
N LEU A 173 4.83 -11.77 13.07
CA LEU A 173 3.50 -12.19 12.64
C LEU A 173 2.79 -11.01 11.97
N THR A 174 1.81 -11.30 11.13
CA THR A 174 0.87 -10.31 10.61
C THR A 174 -0.56 -10.76 10.88
N ASN A 175 -1.53 -9.86 10.77
CA ASN A 175 -2.95 -10.25 10.85
C ASN A 175 -3.44 -11.03 9.62
N TYR A 176 -2.57 -11.23 8.63
CA TYR A 176 -2.91 -11.85 7.34
C TYR A 176 -2.28 -13.23 7.17
N SER A 177 -1.29 -13.60 7.99
CA SER A 177 -0.67 -14.92 7.95
C SER A 177 -0.24 -15.37 9.35
N PRO A 178 -0.51 -16.64 9.72
CA PRO A 178 0.01 -17.23 10.94
C PRO A 178 1.51 -17.60 10.86
N VAL A 179 2.14 -17.44 9.68
CA VAL A 179 3.54 -17.80 9.45
C VAL A 179 4.43 -16.62 9.81
N PRO A 180 5.33 -16.73 10.81
CA PRO A 180 6.32 -15.69 11.07
C PRO A 180 7.24 -15.45 9.88
N MET A 181 7.48 -14.19 9.54
CA MET A 181 8.31 -13.81 8.39
C MET A 181 9.20 -12.61 8.72
N LYS A 182 10.28 -12.41 7.95
CA LYS A 182 11.14 -11.23 8.08
C LYS A 182 10.34 -9.94 7.88
N LEU A 183 10.82 -8.84 8.45
CA LEU A 183 10.14 -7.55 8.36
C LEU A 183 9.85 -7.12 6.91
N SER A 184 10.79 -7.34 5.99
CA SER A 184 10.61 -7.07 4.56
C SER A 184 9.41 -7.82 3.96
N LEU A 185 9.31 -9.13 4.20
CA LEU A 185 8.19 -9.95 3.73
C LEU A 185 6.87 -9.56 4.40
N ALA A 186 6.90 -9.31 5.71
CA ALA A 186 5.73 -8.88 6.48
C ALA A 186 5.18 -7.55 5.94
N ASN A 187 6.06 -6.61 5.61
CA ASN A 187 5.68 -5.33 5.04
C ASN A 187 5.03 -5.49 3.65
N VAL A 188 5.62 -6.29 2.77
CA VAL A 188 5.04 -6.57 1.45
C VAL A 188 3.65 -7.21 1.59
N LEU A 189 3.50 -8.19 2.50
CA LEU A 189 2.21 -8.84 2.76
C LEU A 189 1.15 -7.84 3.25
N ILE A 190 1.48 -6.99 4.22
CA ILE A 190 0.54 -5.97 4.70
C ILE A 190 0.14 -5.04 3.54
N ASN A 191 1.09 -4.57 2.73
CA ASN A 191 0.80 -3.70 1.58
C ASN A 191 -0.10 -4.38 0.52
N LEU A 192 0.12 -5.66 0.24
CA LEU A 192 -0.74 -6.45 -0.67
C LEU A 192 -2.17 -6.54 -0.13
N GLU A 193 -2.33 -6.81 1.16
CA GLU A 193 -3.65 -6.96 1.75
C GLU A 193 -4.39 -5.63 1.91
N THR A 194 -3.68 -4.53 2.21
CA THR A 194 -4.29 -3.22 2.42
C THR A 194 -4.44 -2.43 1.11
N PHE A 195 -3.35 -2.09 0.42
CA PHE A 195 -3.43 -1.19 -0.73
C PHE A 195 -3.92 -1.92 -1.97
N VAL A 196 -3.40 -3.11 -2.24
CA VAL A 196 -3.70 -3.84 -3.47
C VAL A 196 -5.09 -4.45 -3.41
N LYS A 197 -5.37 -5.28 -2.40
CA LYS A 197 -6.65 -6.01 -2.33
C LYS A 197 -7.80 -5.17 -1.79
N GLN A 198 -7.63 -4.45 -0.68
CA GLN A 198 -8.74 -3.69 -0.07
C GLN A 198 -8.99 -2.33 -0.75
N GLN A 199 -7.94 -1.63 -1.21
CA GLN A 199 -8.08 -0.32 -1.88
C GLN A 199 -8.02 -0.41 -3.41
N HIS A 200 -7.91 -1.61 -3.97
CA HIS A 200 -7.87 -1.86 -5.43
C HIS A 200 -6.75 -1.11 -6.17
N TRP A 201 -5.65 -0.79 -5.49
CA TRP A 201 -4.49 -0.13 -6.10
C TRP A 201 -3.53 -1.16 -6.72
N TYR A 202 -4.02 -1.84 -7.75
CA TYR A 202 -3.30 -2.95 -8.37
C TYR A 202 -2.07 -2.56 -9.19
N GLU A 203 -1.89 -1.28 -9.51
CA GLU A 203 -0.66 -0.72 -10.08
C GLU A 203 0.57 -1.06 -9.24
N MET A 204 0.40 -1.18 -7.91
CA MET A 204 1.49 -1.57 -7.01
C MET A 204 2.03 -2.98 -7.28
N LEU A 205 1.28 -3.86 -7.97
CA LEU A 205 1.75 -5.21 -8.31
C LEU A 205 3.02 -5.20 -9.18
N TYR A 206 3.21 -4.16 -9.98
CA TYR A 206 4.41 -3.95 -10.79
C TYR A 206 5.62 -3.45 -9.98
N TYR A 207 5.41 -2.96 -8.76
CA TYR A 207 6.42 -2.28 -7.93
C TYR A 207 6.46 -2.81 -6.50
N LEU A 208 6.11 -4.09 -6.29
CA LEU A 208 6.06 -4.71 -4.96
C LEU A 208 7.42 -4.71 -4.26
N ASP A 209 8.51 -4.84 -5.03
CA ASP A 209 9.86 -4.87 -4.48
C ASP A 209 10.20 -3.62 -3.70
N VAL A 210 9.62 -2.46 -4.06
CA VAL A 210 9.80 -1.19 -3.34
C VAL A 210 9.26 -1.28 -1.90
N SER A 211 8.31 -2.17 -1.63
CA SER A 211 7.82 -2.44 -0.28
C SER A 211 8.73 -3.40 0.52
N SER A 212 9.81 -3.93 -0.06
CA SER A 212 10.69 -4.89 0.63
C SER A 212 11.96 -4.30 1.23
N TYR A 213 12.25 -3.01 0.99
CA TYR A 213 13.47 -2.34 1.44
C TYR A 213 13.23 -0.88 1.85
N GLY A 214 14.28 -0.27 2.39
CA GLY A 214 14.33 1.15 2.73
C GLY A 214 14.04 1.41 4.21
N GLU A 215 14.03 2.69 4.58
CA GLU A 215 13.80 3.12 5.96
C GLU A 215 12.30 3.13 6.26
N HIS A 216 11.86 2.38 7.26
CA HIS A 216 10.44 2.34 7.63
C HIS A 216 10.24 2.65 9.10
N PHE A 217 9.20 3.43 9.38
CA PHE A 217 8.55 3.39 10.68
C PHE A 217 7.77 2.09 10.82
N ILE A 218 7.85 1.45 11.99
CA ILE A 218 7.04 0.26 12.30
C ILE A 218 6.34 0.43 13.65
N LEU A 219 5.11 -0.06 13.74
CA LEU A 219 4.34 -0.24 14.98
C LEU A 219 4.01 -1.73 15.11
N TYR A 220 4.37 -2.32 16.24
CA TYR A 220 4.10 -3.71 16.53
C TYR A 220 3.67 -3.91 17.98
N GLN A 221 3.03 -5.04 18.25
CA GLN A 221 2.66 -5.46 19.59
C GLN A 221 3.50 -6.65 20.01
N GLU A 222 4.17 -6.54 21.16
CA GLU A 222 4.95 -7.63 21.73
C GLU A 222 4.02 -8.77 22.18
N ASN A 223 4.50 -10.01 22.03
CA ASN A 223 3.82 -11.19 22.56
C ASN A 223 4.81 -12.04 23.34
N ASP A 224 4.42 -12.44 24.55
CA ASP A 224 5.27 -13.25 25.41
C ASP A 224 5.39 -14.65 24.79
N ASN A 225 6.62 -15.04 24.43
CA ASN A 225 6.98 -16.33 23.82
C ASN A 225 6.53 -16.52 22.35
N SER A 226 6.20 -15.46 21.61
CA SER A 226 6.06 -15.53 20.15
C SER A 226 6.70 -14.34 19.45
N PRO A 227 6.96 -14.45 18.13
CA PRO A 227 7.28 -13.28 17.33
C PRO A 227 6.24 -12.16 17.52
N PRO A 228 6.65 -10.87 17.55
CA PRO A 228 5.75 -9.74 17.67
C PRO A 228 4.78 -9.66 16.49
N LEU A 229 3.60 -9.08 16.73
CA LEU A 229 2.59 -8.83 15.69
C LEU A 229 2.84 -7.45 15.06
N LEU A 230 3.19 -7.42 13.77
CA LEU A 230 3.33 -6.19 13.02
C LEU A 230 1.94 -5.61 12.72
N LEU A 231 1.71 -4.38 13.18
CA LEU A 231 0.42 -3.69 13.08
C LEU A 231 0.43 -2.57 12.05
N SER A 232 1.56 -1.91 11.85
CA SER A 232 1.65 -0.84 10.86
C SER A 232 3.08 -0.61 10.40
N THR A 233 3.20 -0.14 9.17
CA THR A 233 4.46 0.29 8.56
C THR A 233 4.23 1.58 7.77
N ALA A 234 5.27 2.40 7.62
CA ALA A 234 5.28 3.54 6.71
C ALA A 234 6.70 3.77 6.19
N LEU A 235 6.84 3.92 4.87
CA LEU A 235 8.12 4.19 4.22
C LEU A 235 8.52 5.64 4.44
N ILE A 236 9.75 5.85 4.91
CA ILE A 236 10.36 7.15 5.14
C ILE A 236 11.39 7.38 4.02
N GLN A 237 11.15 8.40 3.19
CA GLN A 237 12.09 8.82 2.16
C GLN A 237 12.76 10.12 2.58
N ARG A 238 14.01 10.04 3.00
CA ARG A 238 14.81 11.23 3.32
C ARG A 238 15.11 12.07 2.08
N TRP A 239 15.50 13.32 2.29
CA TRP A 239 15.84 14.27 1.22
C TRP A 239 16.86 13.77 0.18
N GLN A 240 17.80 12.92 0.59
CA GLN A 240 18.78 12.32 -0.31
C GLN A 240 18.11 11.50 -1.43
N HIS A 241 16.90 11.00 -1.18
CA HIS A 241 16.08 10.23 -2.12
C HIS A 241 14.87 11.03 -2.64
N ARG A 242 14.93 12.37 -2.60
CA ARG A 242 13.82 13.24 -3.05
C ARG A 242 13.41 13.05 -4.50
N ASP A 243 14.34 12.59 -5.34
CA ASP A 243 14.06 12.34 -6.75
C ASP A 243 13.09 11.15 -6.95
N ASN A 244 12.88 10.35 -5.88
CA ASN A 244 11.89 9.27 -5.83
C ASN A 244 10.62 9.66 -5.06
N TRP A 245 10.44 10.93 -4.67
CA TRP A 245 9.27 11.32 -3.88
C TRP A 245 8.01 11.37 -4.73
N LEU A 246 6.97 10.67 -4.28
CA LEU A 246 5.67 10.62 -4.98
C LEU A 246 4.97 11.97 -4.98
N THR A 247 5.17 12.79 -3.95
CA THR A 247 4.56 14.13 -3.86
C THR A 247 4.92 15.01 -5.05
N PHE A 248 6.06 14.76 -5.70
CA PHE A 248 6.52 15.53 -6.86
C PHE A 248 6.49 14.73 -8.16
N ASP A 249 5.89 13.54 -8.14
CA ASP A 249 5.73 12.74 -9.35
C ASP A 249 4.74 13.43 -10.30
N PRO A 250 4.98 13.43 -11.63
CA PRO A 250 4.08 14.04 -12.61
C PRO A 250 2.62 13.57 -12.51
N PHE A 251 2.37 12.36 -12.01
CA PHE A 251 1.02 11.86 -11.73
C PHE A 251 0.23 12.78 -10.79
N PHE A 252 0.89 13.41 -9.82
CA PHE A 252 0.27 14.31 -8.85
C PHE A 252 0.32 15.80 -9.25
N GLN A 253 0.73 16.10 -10.48
CA GLN A 253 0.92 17.47 -10.97
C GLN A 253 0.08 17.78 -12.22
N THR A 254 -0.92 16.94 -12.50
CA THR A 254 -1.83 17.10 -13.64
C THR A 254 -2.82 18.24 -13.44
N GLU A 255 -3.53 18.64 -14.50
CA GLU A 255 -4.57 19.70 -14.44
C GLU A 255 -5.74 19.35 -13.52
N SER A 256 -5.90 18.07 -13.14
CA SER A 256 -6.90 17.63 -12.17
C SER A 256 -6.56 18.03 -10.73
N TRP A 257 -5.32 18.43 -10.46
CA TRP A 257 -4.88 18.92 -9.16
C TRP A 257 -5.09 20.42 -9.02
N THR A 258 -5.65 20.83 -7.90
CA THR A 258 -5.90 22.24 -7.56
C THR A 258 -4.98 22.69 -6.43
N LEU A 259 -4.23 23.76 -6.67
CA LEU A 259 -3.42 24.43 -5.65
C LEU A 259 -4.34 25.16 -4.65
N ILE A 260 -4.15 24.92 -3.35
CA ILE A 260 -4.95 25.48 -2.24
C ILE A 260 -4.08 26.19 -1.19
N ALA A 261 -2.96 26.79 -1.63
CA ALA A 261 -2.03 27.53 -0.78
C ALA A 261 -2.56 28.93 -0.41
N SER A 262 -3.14 29.09 0.78
CA SER A 262 -3.57 30.38 1.32
C SER A 262 -2.40 31.17 1.93
N ASN A 263 -2.58 32.48 2.16
CA ASN A 263 -1.57 33.31 2.83
C ASN A 263 -1.18 32.78 4.22
N GLU A 264 -2.16 32.27 4.99
CA GLU A 264 -1.92 31.67 6.31
C GLU A 264 -1.03 30.42 6.22
N LYS A 265 -1.30 29.56 5.23
CA LYS A 265 -0.49 28.37 4.95
C LYS A 265 0.93 28.75 4.55
N ILE A 266 1.10 29.72 3.64
CA ILE A 266 2.43 30.22 3.24
C ILE A 266 3.18 30.82 4.45
N GLN A 267 2.50 31.59 5.30
CA GLN A 267 3.10 32.12 6.53
C GLN A 267 3.49 30.99 7.50
N THR A 268 2.71 29.92 7.58
CA THR A 268 3.05 28.73 8.38
C THR A 268 4.32 28.07 7.86
N LEU A 269 4.41 27.83 6.55
CA LEU A 269 5.63 27.31 5.92
C LEU A 269 6.82 28.22 6.23
N GLU A 270 6.68 29.53 6.09
CA GLU A 270 7.75 30.49 6.39
C GLU A 270 8.19 30.47 7.86
N ARG A 271 7.24 30.36 8.80
CA ARG A 271 7.51 30.31 10.24
C ARG A 271 8.18 29.02 10.70
N SER A 272 8.05 27.92 9.94
CA SER A 272 8.66 26.64 10.28
C SER A 272 10.19 26.68 10.39
N GLY A 273 10.85 27.63 9.71
CA GLY A 273 12.31 27.70 9.64
C GLY A 273 12.95 26.72 8.66
N ILE A 274 12.16 25.85 8.02
CA ILE A 274 12.62 24.87 7.02
C ILE A 274 12.79 25.52 5.63
N PHE A 275 12.00 26.56 5.36
CA PHE A 275 11.97 27.27 4.08
C PHE A 275 12.59 28.66 4.18
N HIS A 276 13.14 29.14 3.07
CA HIS A 276 13.78 30.46 2.98
C HIS A 276 12.77 31.60 3.19
N LYS A 277 13.21 32.69 3.85
CA LYS A 277 12.42 33.94 4.05
C LYS A 277 12.91 35.08 3.15
N PRO A 278 12.06 35.91 2.53
CA PRO A 278 10.60 35.79 2.46
C PRO A 278 10.19 34.70 1.47
N LEU A 279 9.25 33.83 1.87
CA LEU A 279 8.83 32.67 1.09
C LEU A 279 7.86 33.07 -0.03
N LYS A 280 6.93 33.97 0.28
CA LYS A 280 5.87 34.40 -0.64
C LYS A 280 6.38 34.88 -2.01
N ASN A 281 7.52 35.55 -2.04
CA ASN A 281 8.11 36.11 -3.27
C ASN A 281 8.86 35.06 -4.12
N LYS A 282 9.09 33.86 -3.56
CA LYS A 282 9.82 32.78 -4.23
C LYS A 282 8.89 31.69 -4.78
N LEU A 283 7.64 31.67 -4.34
CA LEU A 283 6.66 30.67 -4.77
C LEU A 283 6.01 31.05 -6.10
N ASN A 284 5.96 30.09 -7.02
CA ASN A 284 5.21 30.22 -8.26
C ASN A 284 3.82 29.59 -8.08
N LEU A 285 2.76 30.40 -8.06
CA LEU A 285 1.38 29.94 -7.87
C LEU A 285 0.66 29.63 -9.19
N GLY A 286 1.36 29.63 -10.34
CA GLY A 286 0.76 29.50 -11.67
C GLY A 286 0.27 28.09 -12.02
N SER A 287 0.88 27.06 -11.45
CA SER A 287 0.45 25.66 -11.57
C SER A 287 0.97 24.84 -10.39
N VAL A 288 0.45 23.63 -10.18
CA VAL A 288 0.92 22.70 -9.14
C VAL A 288 2.40 22.35 -9.36
N ALA A 289 2.78 21.96 -10.58
CA ALA A 289 4.17 21.66 -10.92
C ALA A 289 5.12 22.84 -10.66
N ALA A 290 4.71 24.06 -11.06
CA ALA A 290 5.52 25.25 -10.85
C ALA A 290 5.64 25.60 -9.36
N PHE A 291 4.56 25.41 -8.59
CA PHE A 291 4.55 25.59 -7.15
C PHE A 291 5.50 24.63 -6.47
N ASP A 292 5.36 23.33 -6.70
CA ASP A 292 6.17 22.27 -6.11
C ASP A 292 7.66 22.50 -6.37
N TYR A 293 8.00 22.76 -7.65
CA TYR A 293 9.37 23.06 -8.03
C TYR A 293 9.90 24.28 -7.26
N SER A 294 9.13 25.36 -7.20
CA SER A 294 9.55 26.57 -6.49
C SER A 294 9.69 26.36 -4.97
N LEU A 295 8.77 25.63 -4.35
CA LEU A 295 8.77 25.33 -2.91
C LEU A 295 9.99 24.48 -2.55
N LEU A 296 10.29 23.43 -3.33
CA LEU A 296 11.46 22.58 -3.16
C LEU A 296 12.77 23.38 -3.14
N GLN A 297 12.92 24.35 -4.04
CA GLN A 297 14.10 25.20 -4.12
C GLN A 297 14.27 26.11 -2.89
N THR A 298 13.20 26.33 -2.11
CA THR A 298 13.26 27.16 -0.91
C THR A 298 13.67 26.41 0.35
N ILE A 299 13.79 25.08 0.32
CA ILE A 299 14.16 24.27 1.49
C ILE A 299 15.62 24.51 1.87
N THR A 300 15.83 25.12 3.04
CA THR A 300 17.15 25.39 3.62
C THR A 300 17.64 24.22 4.48
N GLN A 301 16.73 23.60 5.24
CA GLN A 301 17.05 22.52 6.18
C GLN A 301 16.81 21.13 5.58
N LYS A 302 17.54 20.79 4.52
CA LYS A 302 17.35 19.56 3.75
C LYS A 302 17.35 18.27 4.58
N ARG A 303 18.16 18.19 5.64
CA ARG A 303 18.24 16.99 6.50
C ARG A 303 17.03 16.79 7.42
N SER A 304 16.24 17.85 7.62
CA SER A 304 15.06 17.85 8.49
C SER A 304 13.77 17.56 7.72
N VAL A 305 13.86 17.20 6.43
CA VAL A 305 12.70 16.96 5.56
C VAL A 305 12.70 15.53 5.04
N CYS A 306 11.53 14.91 5.07
CA CYS A 306 11.27 13.60 4.47
C CYS A 306 9.93 13.60 3.73
N GLU A 307 9.69 12.55 2.96
CA GLU A 307 8.37 12.12 2.54
C GLU A 307 7.97 10.85 3.31
N ILE A 308 6.70 10.76 3.69
CA ILE A 308 6.10 9.55 4.24
C ILE A 308 5.06 9.04 3.25
N ILE A 309 5.25 7.81 2.77
CA ILE A 309 4.32 7.14 1.87
C ILE A 309 4.05 5.71 2.31
N ARG A 310 3.03 5.09 1.69
CA ARG A 310 2.65 3.68 1.89
C ARG A 310 2.44 3.33 3.36
N MET A 311 1.77 4.23 4.10
CA MET A 311 1.38 3.94 5.48
C MET A 311 0.28 2.87 5.49
N ALA A 312 0.65 1.64 5.83
CA ALA A 312 -0.27 0.52 5.88
C ALA A 312 -0.57 0.15 7.34
N ILE A 313 -1.83 -0.24 7.61
CA ILE A 313 -2.26 -0.72 8.93
C ILE A 313 -2.92 -2.08 8.78
N GLY A 314 -2.52 -3.04 9.61
CA GLY A 314 -3.07 -4.39 9.66
C GLY A 314 -3.69 -4.65 11.02
N GLY A 315 -4.92 -5.17 11.04
CA GLY A 315 -5.63 -5.45 12.27
C GLY A 315 -7.05 -5.95 12.03
N PRO A 316 -7.69 -6.55 13.06
CA PRO A 316 -9.12 -6.76 13.06
C PRO A 316 -9.86 -5.44 12.82
N ARG A 317 -10.98 -5.49 12.09
CA ARG A 317 -11.72 -4.30 11.63
C ARG A 317 -12.08 -3.34 12.77
N GLU A 318 -12.42 -3.89 13.92
CA GLU A 318 -12.77 -3.16 15.15
C GLU A 318 -11.58 -2.43 15.79
N LYS A 319 -10.34 -2.85 15.54
CA LYS A 319 -9.11 -2.24 16.07
C LYS A 319 -8.43 -1.28 15.09
N LEU A 320 -8.78 -1.29 13.79
CA LEU A 320 -8.10 -0.49 12.77
C LEU A 320 -8.03 1.01 13.08
N ASN A 321 -9.11 1.61 13.58
CA ASN A 321 -9.10 3.03 13.94
C ASN A 321 -8.17 3.34 15.13
N HIS A 322 -8.05 2.41 16.08
CA HIS A 322 -7.15 2.55 17.21
C HIS A 322 -5.69 2.42 16.77
N ILE A 323 -5.39 1.42 15.93
CA ILE A 323 -4.07 1.23 15.33
C ILE A 323 -3.69 2.46 14.52
N LEU A 324 -4.59 3.00 13.68
CA LEU A 324 -4.36 4.24 12.93
C LEU A 324 -3.99 5.42 13.84
N TYR A 325 -4.72 5.60 14.94
CA TYR A 325 -4.42 6.64 15.93
C TYR A 325 -3.02 6.45 16.53
N LEU A 326 -2.67 5.24 16.96
CA LEU A 326 -1.35 4.94 17.53
C LEU A 326 -0.24 5.13 16.50
N THR A 327 -0.45 4.68 15.25
CA THR A 327 0.49 4.87 14.15
C THR A 327 0.78 6.35 13.94
N LEU A 328 -0.24 7.19 13.76
CA LEU A 328 -0.04 8.62 13.53
C LEU A 328 0.66 9.31 14.72
N LYS A 329 0.24 8.96 15.95
CA LYS A 329 0.83 9.48 17.18
C LYS A 329 2.32 9.15 17.29
N TYR A 330 2.67 7.86 17.18
CA TYR A 330 4.04 7.42 17.37
C TYR A 330 4.94 7.70 16.18
N LEU A 331 4.41 7.70 14.96
CA LEU A 331 5.14 8.13 13.77
C LEU A 331 5.58 9.59 13.93
N THR A 332 4.66 10.50 14.23
CA THR A 332 4.98 11.93 14.36
C THR A 332 5.94 12.20 15.51
N ALA A 333 5.75 11.54 16.65
CA ALA A 333 6.68 11.60 17.78
C ALA A 333 8.08 11.09 17.39
N LYS A 334 8.17 9.95 16.69
CA LYS A 334 9.46 9.36 16.34
C LYS A 334 10.18 10.17 15.27
N LEU A 335 9.47 10.72 14.29
CA LEU A 335 10.06 11.61 13.28
C LEU A 335 10.64 12.87 13.92
N ALA A 336 9.91 13.48 14.86
CA ALA A 336 10.40 14.64 15.62
C ALA A 336 11.66 14.29 16.45
N ASP A 337 11.66 13.15 17.14
CA ASP A 337 12.79 12.64 17.95
C ASP A 337 14.07 12.44 17.12
N ILE A 338 13.95 11.98 15.87
CA ILE A 338 15.09 11.79 14.96
C ILE A 338 15.42 13.05 14.11
N GLY A 339 14.82 14.19 14.44
CA GLY A 339 15.11 15.49 13.80
C GLY A 339 14.50 15.69 12.41
N LEU A 340 13.48 14.89 12.02
CA LEU A 340 12.68 15.13 10.83
C LEU A 340 11.52 16.04 11.19
N GLU A 341 11.63 17.33 10.86
CA GLU A 341 10.69 18.39 11.26
C GLU A 341 9.51 18.57 10.29
N ALA A 342 9.71 18.28 9.00
CA ALA A 342 8.65 18.28 7.99
C ALA A 342 8.57 16.95 7.26
N ALA A 343 7.36 16.41 7.21
CA ALA A 343 7.01 15.22 6.46
C ALA A 343 6.01 15.58 5.35
N TYR A 344 6.43 15.44 4.10
CA TYR A 344 5.54 15.48 2.94
C TYR A 344 4.67 14.23 2.93
N THR A 345 3.38 14.40 2.66
CA THR A 345 2.38 13.33 2.73
C THR A 345 1.33 13.50 1.63
N ILE A 346 0.81 12.37 1.16
CA ILE A 346 -0.38 12.28 0.31
C ILE A 346 -1.46 11.55 1.11
N VAL A 347 -2.57 12.22 1.40
CA VAL A 347 -3.60 11.73 2.31
C VAL A 347 -4.97 11.84 1.67
N GLU A 348 -5.65 10.70 1.53
CA GLU A 348 -7.04 10.62 1.07
C GLU A 348 -8.00 10.29 2.22
N GLN A 349 -7.51 9.65 3.28
CA GLN A 349 -8.38 9.06 4.30
C GLN A 349 -9.10 10.14 5.13
N PRO A 350 -10.44 10.22 5.09
CA PRO A 350 -11.18 11.34 5.69
C PRO A 350 -11.04 11.47 7.21
N SER A 351 -10.78 10.38 7.94
CA SER A 351 -10.52 10.44 9.40
C SER A 351 -9.22 11.19 9.72
N ILE A 352 -8.16 10.96 8.94
CA ILE A 352 -6.87 11.62 9.12
C ILE A 352 -7.02 13.12 8.86
N LEU A 353 -7.62 13.47 7.73
CA LEU A 353 -7.86 14.87 7.32
C LEU A 353 -8.77 15.61 8.33
N ALA A 354 -9.83 14.96 8.81
CA ALA A 354 -10.70 15.52 9.84
C ALA A 354 -9.92 15.78 11.14
N PHE A 355 -9.04 14.86 11.55
CA PHE A 355 -8.20 15.09 12.73
C PHE A 355 -7.22 16.25 12.51
N TYR A 356 -6.51 16.29 11.38
CA TYR A 356 -5.59 17.36 11.02
C TYR A 356 -6.28 18.74 11.00
N GLY A 357 -7.45 18.83 10.40
CA GLY A 357 -8.26 20.06 10.44
C GLY A 357 -8.65 20.45 11.87
N SER A 358 -8.99 19.48 12.71
CA SER A 358 -9.37 19.76 14.11
C SER A 358 -8.22 20.33 14.94
N VAL A 359 -6.98 19.86 14.73
CA VAL A 359 -5.82 20.35 15.49
C VAL A 359 -5.30 21.67 14.92
N ASN A 360 -5.43 21.90 13.62
CA ASN A 360 -5.17 23.20 13.01
C ASN A 360 -6.08 24.29 13.60
N ASN A 361 -7.38 24.00 13.78
CA ASN A 361 -8.34 24.96 14.35
C ASN A 361 -8.01 25.39 15.79
N ASP A 362 -7.32 24.53 16.55
CA ASP A 362 -6.91 24.82 17.93
C ASP A 362 -5.54 25.53 18.00
N SER A 363 -4.80 25.59 16.89
CA SER A 363 -3.41 26.05 16.86
C SER A 363 -3.31 27.57 16.77
N LYS A 364 -2.50 28.18 17.65
CA LYS A 364 -2.26 29.64 17.69
C LYS A 364 -0.92 30.06 17.05
N GLY A 365 -0.27 29.16 16.32
CA GLY A 365 1.10 29.33 15.82
C GLY A 365 1.32 28.63 14.47
N THR A 366 2.36 27.79 14.39
CA THR A 366 2.59 26.93 13.23
C THR A 366 1.49 25.87 13.17
N LEU A 367 0.73 25.80 12.08
CA LEU A 367 -0.27 24.75 11.89
C LEU A 367 0.42 23.38 11.87
N PRO A 368 -0.07 22.37 12.62
CA PRO A 368 0.46 21.01 12.57
C PRO A 368 0.44 20.37 11.18
N TYR A 369 -0.53 20.73 10.35
CA TYR A 369 -0.64 20.24 8.98
C TYR A 369 -0.95 21.38 8.00
N VAL A 370 -0.25 21.41 6.88
CA VAL A 370 -0.52 22.35 5.79
C VAL A 370 -0.85 21.56 4.52
N SER A 371 -2.12 21.60 4.09
CA SER A 371 -2.48 21.09 2.77
C SER A 371 -2.09 22.07 1.67
N ILE A 372 -1.47 21.57 0.62
CA ILE A 372 -0.90 22.36 -0.48
C ILE A 372 -1.76 22.23 -1.73
N CYS A 373 -2.04 20.99 -2.13
CA CYS A 373 -2.83 20.67 -3.32
C CYS A 373 -3.92 19.66 -2.97
N GLN A 374 -4.96 19.62 -3.80
CA GLN A 374 -6.03 18.63 -3.68
C GLN A 374 -6.51 18.16 -5.05
N GLN A 375 -7.01 16.93 -5.12
CA GLN A 375 -7.73 16.39 -6.27
C GLN A 375 -8.94 15.61 -5.78
N LYS A 376 -10.12 15.83 -6.39
CA LYS A 376 -11.28 14.97 -6.16
C LYS A 376 -11.07 13.65 -6.89
N VAL A 377 -11.21 12.54 -6.19
CA VAL A 377 -11.06 11.20 -6.77
C VAL A 377 -12.30 10.91 -7.61
N GLU A 378 -12.09 10.68 -8.90
CA GLU A 378 -13.16 10.48 -9.86
C GLU A 378 -14.05 9.29 -9.49
N GLY A 379 -15.37 9.47 -9.64
CA GLY A 379 -16.36 8.45 -9.28
C GLY A 379 -16.57 8.26 -7.77
N THR A 380 -15.96 9.10 -6.92
CA THR A 380 -16.13 9.03 -5.46
C THR A 380 -16.37 10.41 -4.83
N ASP A 381 -16.75 10.43 -3.56
CA ASP A 381 -16.81 11.64 -2.73
C ASP A 381 -15.47 11.92 -1.99
N LEU A 382 -14.43 11.16 -2.31
CA LEU A 382 -13.12 11.32 -1.67
C LEU A 382 -12.31 12.42 -2.36
N THR A 383 -11.45 13.05 -1.57
CA THR A 383 -10.49 14.06 -2.05
C THR A 383 -9.13 13.71 -1.50
N THR A 384 -8.16 13.55 -2.39
CA THR A 384 -6.76 13.31 -2.05
C THR A 384 -6.07 14.65 -1.86
N TYR A 385 -5.31 14.78 -0.77
CA TYR A 385 -4.56 15.99 -0.44
C TYR A 385 -3.06 15.72 -0.44
N GLN A 386 -2.30 16.59 -1.05
CA GLN A 386 -0.88 16.72 -0.77
C GLN A 386 -0.68 17.74 0.34
N GLY A 387 0.20 17.45 1.27
CA GLY A 387 0.47 18.38 2.36
C GLY A 387 1.72 18.05 3.16
N ILE A 388 2.06 18.96 4.06
CA ILE A 388 3.20 18.85 4.96
C ILE A 388 2.69 18.71 6.39
N VAL A 389 3.08 17.64 7.06
CA VAL A 389 2.95 17.48 8.51
C VAL A 389 4.19 18.05 9.16
N PHE A 390 4.02 19.04 10.03
CA PHE A 390 5.08 19.51 10.91
C PHE A 390 5.11 18.62 12.15
N THR A 391 6.14 17.78 12.25
CA THR A 391 6.17 16.62 13.16
C THR A 391 6.17 17.04 14.63
N GLY A 392 6.91 18.09 14.99
CA GLY A 392 6.92 18.65 16.35
C GLY A 392 5.53 19.14 16.79
N PRO A 393 4.94 20.13 16.10
CA PRO A 393 3.58 20.60 16.40
C PRO A 393 2.52 19.48 16.39
N MET A 394 2.61 18.54 15.44
CA MET A 394 1.67 17.41 15.37
C MET A 394 1.86 16.42 16.54
N SER A 395 3.09 16.12 16.92
CA SER A 395 3.39 15.26 18.08
C SER A 395 2.84 15.86 19.36
N GLN A 396 2.99 17.17 19.58
CA GLN A 396 2.40 17.88 20.73
C GLN A 396 0.87 17.80 20.73
N ALA A 397 0.25 17.92 19.55
CA ALA A 397 -1.20 17.74 19.42
C ALA A 397 -1.65 16.32 19.79
N PHE A 398 -0.85 15.30 19.50
CA PHE A 398 -1.12 13.91 19.90
C PHE A 398 -0.81 13.59 21.37
N GLU A 399 0.18 14.25 21.97
CA GLU A 399 0.56 14.07 23.38
C GLU A 399 -0.63 14.37 24.31
N HIS A 400 -1.38 15.43 24.01
CA HIS A 400 -2.56 15.84 24.78
C HIS A 400 -3.89 15.25 24.26
N CYS A 401 -3.84 14.30 23.33
CA CYS A 401 -5.04 13.74 22.70
C CYS A 401 -5.15 12.25 22.99
N SER A 402 -6.11 11.85 23.82
CA SER A 402 -6.45 10.43 24.02
C SER A 402 -7.14 9.86 22.78
N PHE A 403 -7.20 8.53 22.64
CA PHE A 403 -7.96 7.89 21.55
C PHE A 403 -9.46 8.29 21.56
N ARG A 404 -10.03 8.51 22.75
CA ARG A 404 -11.41 8.99 22.89
C ARG A 404 -11.55 10.41 22.31
N ASP A 405 -10.60 11.29 22.60
CA ASP A 405 -10.62 12.67 22.12
C ASP A 405 -10.37 12.76 20.62
N TYR A 406 -9.46 11.93 20.10
CA TYR A 406 -9.23 11.74 18.66
C TYR A 406 -10.54 11.43 17.92
N ASN A 407 -11.30 10.44 18.40
CA ASN A 407 -12.59 10.09 17.79
C ASN A 407 -13.63 11.23 17.90
N LYS A 408 -13.73 11.89 19.06
CA LYS A 408 -14.64 13.04 19.24
C LYS A 408 -14.33 14.17 18.26
N ARG A 409 -13.05 14.49 18.07
CA ARG A 409 -12.58 15.53 17.14
C ARG A 409 -12.97 15.22 15.70
N ILE A 410 -12.75 13.99 15.25
CA ILE A 410 -13.14 13.54 13.91
C ILE A 410 -14.66 13.64 13.71
N ILE A 411 -15.45 13.15 14.67
CA ILE A 411 -16.91 13.21 14.58
C ILE A 411 -17.40 14.67 14.51
N LYS A 412 -16.83 15.56 15.31
CA LYS A 412 -17.17 16.99 15.31
C LYS A 412 -16.91 17.61 13.93
N MET A 413 -15.72 17.40 13.37
CA MET A 413 -15.35 17.94 12.07
C MET A 413 -16.23 17.40 10.94
N ARG A 414 -16.57 16.10 10.96
CA ARG A 414 -17.48 15.50 9.98
C ARG A 414 -18.90 16.08 10.06
N ARG A 415 -19.39 16.39 11.27
CA ARG A 415 -20.69 17.05 11.43
C ARG A 415 -20.66 18.47 10.87
N GLN A 416 -19.60 19.23 11.14
CA GLN A 416 -19.43 20.59 10.63
C GLN A 416 -19.38 20.64 9.10
N ALA A 417 -18.65 19.71 8.47
CA ALA A 417 -18.59 19.60 7.01
C ALA A 417 -19.98 19.37 6.40
N ARG A 418 -20.76 18.42 6.93
CA ARG A 418 -22.13 18.15 6.47
C ARG A 418 -23.07 19.34 6.65
N THR A 419 -22.92 20.11 7.72
CA THR A 419 -23.74 21.31 7.94
C THR A 419 -23.36 22.42 6.96
N ALA A 420 -22.08 22.56 6.61
CA ALA A 420 -21.62 23.52 5.62
C ALA A 420 -22.01 23.16 4.18
N GLU A 421 -22.14 21.86 3.87
CA GLU A 421 -22.62 21.39 2.56
C GLU A 421 -24.13 21.58 2.36
N ASN A 422 -24.90 21.64 3.44
CA ASN A 422 -26.36 21.80 3.43
C ASN A 422 -26.84 23.25 3.62
N ALA A 423 -25.91 24.19 3.80
CA ALA A 423 -26.17 25.62 3.96
C ALA A 423 -25.78 26.36 2.67
#